data_AF-R4YVK6-F1
#
_entry.id   AF-R4YVK6-F1
#
_cell.length_a   1.000
_cell.length_b   1.000
_cell.length_c   1.000
_cell.angle_alpha   90.00
_cell.angle_beta   90.00
_cell.angle_gamma   90.00
#
_symmetry.space_group_name_H-M   'P 1'
#
loop_
_entity.id
_entity.type
_entity.pdbx_description
1 polymer ?
#
loop_
_entity_poly.entity_id
_entity_poly.type
_entity_poly.pdbx_seq_one_letter_code
_entity_poly.pdbx_strand_id
1 'polypeptide(L)'
;MDMAYAYPAATRKATNATICWDPFHVVMHLNKAVTATIRWSKLTKTGLPLSGDEARDLRRALLKKPSDHTDTQAAVLKRHQRSHHAIWRAQQLKERFRGLYQLDNPTHATAYLERWLASACRSQIRPMVKVSQLVRDHKEGIIASVELGLSNSRLEGTNSKIRLLNHRGYGHHSANTFIPIIYLACAGITTRLPWEPKPIVTSPRPTA
;
A
#
# COMPACT_ATOMS: atom_id res chain seq x y z
N MET A 1 -0.24 1.53 -9.41
CA MET A 1 1.22 1.75 -9.63
C MET A 1 1.79 2.68 -8.56
N ASP A 2 3.13 2.71 -8.38
CA ASP A 2 3.81 3.64 -7.46
C ASP A 2 3.79 5.07 -8.01
N MET A 3 3.86 6.06 -7.12
CA MET A 3 3.78 7.50 -7.39
C MET A 3 5.12 8.10 -7.88
N ALA A 4 6.12 7.28 -8.20
CA ALA A 4 7.41 7.74 -8.73
C ALA A 4 7.24 8.32 -10.14
N TYR A 5 7.90 9.44 -10.46
CA TYR A 5 7.66 10.25 -11.66
C TYR A 5 7.85 9.52 -13.02
N ALA A 6 8.86 8.65 -13.13
CA ALA A 6 9.31 8.11 -14.41
C ALA A 6 8.28 7.18 -15.09
N TYR A 7 7.65 6.29 -14.32
CA TYR A 7 6.71 5.30 -14.84
C TYR A 7 5.39 5.93 -15.36
N PRO A 8 4.71 6.79 -14.60
CA PRO A 8 3.51 7.51 -15.04
C PRO A 8 3.75 8.35 -16.30
N ALA A 9 4.91 9.01 -16.40
CA ALA A 9 5.26 9.79 -17.58
C ALA A 9 5.38 8.91 -18.83
N ALA A 10 6.00 7.74 -18.71
CA ALA A 10 6.08 6.77 -19.81
C ALA A 10 4.69 6.19 -20.16
N THR A 11 3.87 5.81 -19.18
CA THR A 11 2.52 5.28 -19.39
C THR A 11 1.62 6.27 -20.13
N ARG A 12 1.64 7.55 -19.75
CA ARG A 12 0.87 8.62 -20.42
C ARG A 12 1.29 8.84 -21.88
N LYS A 13 2.57 8.62 -22.20
CA LYS A 13 3.06 8.72 -23.58
C LYS A 13 2.67 7.52 -24.44
N ALA A 14 2.58 6.34 -23.83
CA ALA A 14 2.37 5.08 -24.56
C ALA A 14 0.90 4.66 -24.64
N THR A 15 0.03 5.13 -23.73
CA THR A 15 -1.35 4.64 -23.61
C THR A 15 -2.31 5.74 -23.12
N ASN A 16 -3.60 5.57 -23.44
CA ASN A 16 -4.70 6.35 -22.85
C ASN A 16 -5.27 5.69 -21.57
N ALA A 17 -4.51 4.79 -20.93
CA ALA A 17 -4.99 4.10 -19.74
C ALA A 17 -5.09 5.05 -18.54
N THR A 18 -6.17 4.92 -17.77
CA THR A 18 -6.31 5.63 -16.49
C THR A 18 -5.23 5.18 -15.52
N ILE A 19 -4.49 6.14 -14.95
CA ILE A 19 -3.45 5.85 -13.96
C ILE A 19 -4.09 5.72 -12.59
N CYS A 20 -3.92 4.55 -11.97
CA CYS A 20 -4.37 4.27 -10.62
C CYS A 20 -3.17 4.19 -9.66
N TRP A 21 -3.20 4.98 -8.59
CA TRP A 21 -2.19 4.90 -7.54
C TRP A 21 -2.53 3.77 -6.57
N ASP A 22 -1.54 2.93 -6.32
CA ASP A 22 -1.75 1.80 -5.44
C ASP A 22 -1.93 2.27 -3.97
N PRO A 23 -2.95 1.75 -3.24
CA PRO A 23 -3.25 2.19 -1.88
C PRO A 23 -2.07 2.08 -0.91
N PHE A 24 -1.21 1.07 -1.06
CA PHE A 24 -0.08 0.86 -0.15
C PHE A 24 0.92 2.01 -0.23
N HIS A 25 1.28 2.47 -1.43
CA HIS A 25 2.21 3.59 -1.62
C HIS A 25 1.65 4.89 -1.03
N VAL A 26 0.37 5.18 -1.26
CA VAL A 26 -0.29 6.37 -0.72
C VAL A 26 -0.31 6.33 0.81
N VAL A 27 -0.67 5.19 1.41
CA VAL A 27 -0.67 5.00 2.87
C VAL A 27 0.74 5.04 3.45
N MET A 28 1.76 4.60 2.71
CA MET A 28 3.16 4.73 3.12
C MET A 28 3.57 6.19 3.30
N HIS A 29 3.17 7.10 2.40
CA HIS A 29 3.42 8.53 2.57
C HIS A 29 2.76 9.10 3.83
N LEU A 30 1.54 8.65 4.15
CA LEU A 30 0.87 9.05 5.38
C LEU A 30 1.56 8.52 6.64
N ASN A 31 2.03 7.27 6.63
CA ASN A 31 2.84 6.71 7.73
C ASN A 31 4.12 7.51 7.97
N LYS A 32 4.80 7.95 6.89
CA LYS A 32 5.95 8.85 6.98
C LYS A 32 5.56 10.19 7.59
N ALA A 33 4.40 10.76 7.25
CA ALA A 33 3.89 12.01 7.81
C ALA A 33 3.55 11.90 9.31
N VAL A 34 2.93 10.80 9.74
CA VAL A 34 2.69 10.52 11.18
C VAL A 34 4.01 10.43 11.93
N THR A 35 4.99 9.71 11.39
CA THR A 35 6.32 9.59 12.00
C THR A 35 7.03 10.94 12.10
N ALA A 36 6.94 11.76 11.05
CA ALA A 36 7.49 13.12 11.03
C ALA A 36 6.79 14.04 12.04
N THR A 37 5.51 13.81 12.34
CA THR A 37 4.76 14.56 13.36
C THR A 37 5.36 14.38 14.76
N ILE A 38 5.91 13.19 15.07
CA ILE A 38 6.60 12.96 16.35
C ILE A 38 7.81 13.90 16.48
N ARG A 39 8.63 14.01 15.41
CA ARG A 39 9.81 14.91 15.40
C ARG A 39 9.39 16.38 15.45
N TRP A 40 8.42 16.77 14.62
CA TRP A 40 7.88 18.13 14.57
C TRP A 40 7.29 18.57 15.92
N SER A 41 6.54 17.70 16.58
CA SER A 41 5.92 17.98 17.89
C SER A 41 6.95 18.21 18.99
N LYS A 42 8.12 17.54 18.93
CA LYS A 42 9.22 17.77 19.88
C LYS A 42 9.85 19.15 19.67
N LEU A 43 10.10 19.54 18.42
CA LEU A 43 10.74 20.81 18.08
C LEU A 43 9.87 22.03 18.38
N THR A 44 8.56 21.91 18.20
CA THR A 44 7.61 23.02 18.35
C THR A 44 7.08 23.19 19.76
N LYS A 45 7.36 22.25 20.68
CA LYS A 45 6.78 22.20 22.03
C LYS A 45 5.24 22.23 22.07
N THR A 46 4.56 22.03 20.94
CA THR A 46 3.09 22.05 20.83
C THR A 46 2.44 20.71 21.18
N GLY A 47 3.18 19.80 21.82
CA GLY A 47 2.69 18.47 22.15
C GLY A 47 3.14 18.00 23.51
N LEU A 48 2.60 16.86 23.94
CA LEU A 48 3.01 16.22 25.18
C LEU A 48 4.55 16.08 25.20
N PRO A 49 5.24 16.51 26.26
CA PRO A 49 6.64 16.18 26.42
C PRO A 49 6.79 14.66 26.35
N LEU A 50 7.70 14.22 25.48
CA LEU A 50 7.97 12.80 25.22
C LEU A 50 9.45 12.54 25.42
N SER A 51 9.76 11.56 26.28
CA SER A 51 11.13 11.04 26.37
C SER A 51 11.58 10.41 25.05
N GLY A 52 12.86 10.04 24.94
CA GLY A 52 13.36 9.27 23.79
C GLY A 52 12.63 7.93 23.64
N ASP A 53 12.42 7.25 24.77
CA ASP A 53 11.83 5.92 24.84
C ASP A 53 10.33 5.94 24.56
N GLU A 54 9.60 6.89 25.14
CA GLU A 54 8.17 7.03 24.89
C GLU A 54 7.87 7.37 23.43
N ALA A 55 8.72 8.19 22.78
CA ALA A 55 8.57 8.47 21.35
C ALA A 55 8.83 7.24 20.47
N ARG A 56 9.72 6.34 20.91
CA ARG A 56 10.00 5.06 20.24
C ARG A 56 8.85 4.07 20.45
N ASP A 57 8.33 3.95 21.66
CA ASP A 57 7.21 3.06 21.97
C ASP A 57 5.91 3.55 21.34
N LEU A 58 5.63 4.85 21.35
CA LEU A 58 4.50 5.43 20.61
C LEU A 58 4.60 5.10 19.13
N ARG A 59 5.77 5.29 18.50
CA ARG A 59 5.96 4.96 17.08
C ARG A 59 5.68 3.49 16.81
N ARG A 60 6.14 2.59 17.67
CA ARG A 60 5.90 1.14 17.56
C ARG A 60 4.42 0.79 17.75
N ALA A 61 3.77 1.38 18.74
CA ALA A 61 2.34 1.17 19.01
C ALA A 61 1.47 1.57 17.80
N LEU A 62 1.78 2.71 17.16
CA LEU A 62 1.03 3.22 16.00
C LEU A 62 1.15 2.35 14.73
N LEU A 63 2.11 1.42 14.69
CA LEU A 63 2.34 0.48 13.59
C LEU A 63 1.76 -0.92 13.83
N LYS A 64 1.32 -1.21 15.06
CA LYS A 64 0.86 -2.53 15.50
C LYS A 64 -0.65 -2.59 15.65
N LYS A 65 -1.22 -3.80 15.59
CA LYS A 65 -2.61 -4.04 16.01
C LYS A 65 -2.73 -3.83 17.53
N PRO A 66 -3.91 -3.42 18.03
CA PRO A 66 -4.14 -3.27 19.47
C PRO A 66 -3.81 -4.52 20.29
N SER A 67 -4.02 -5.71 19.73
CA SER A 67 -3.71 -7.01 20.36
C SER A 67 -2.20 -7.25 20.57
N ASP A 68 -1.34 -6.54 19.85
CA ASP A 68 0.10 -6.81 19.79
C ASP A 68 0.93 -5.77 20.57
N HIS A 69 0.24 -4.92 21.34
CA HIS A 69 0.85 -3.88 22.16
C HIS A 69 1.41 -4.46 23.46
N THR A 70 2.61 -4.05 23.84
CA THR A 70 3.10 -4.23 25.22
C THR A 70 2.35 -3.30 26.17
N ASP A 71 2.35 -3.58 27.47
CA ASP A 71 1.71 -2.71 28.47
C ASP A 71 2.23 -1.27 28.41
N THR A 72 3.53 -1.09 28.20
CA THR A 72 4.17 0.23 28.01
C THR A 72 3.64 0.94 26.76
N GLN A 73 3.49 0.22 25.64
CA GLN A 73 2.95 0.75 24.39
C GLN A 73 1.48 1.16 24.54
N ALA A 74 0.68 0.31 25.19
CA ALA A 74 -0.74 0.58 25.45
C ALA A 74 -0.92 1.80 26.38
N ALA A 75 -0.13 1.89 27.45
CA ALA A 75 -0.18 3.01 28.39
C ALA A 75 0.19 4.34 27.72
N VAL A 76 1.29 4.36 26.95
CA VAL A 76 1.70 5.54 26.18
C VAL A 76 0.60 5.93 25.19
N LEU A 77 0.08 4.99 24.42
CA LEU A 77 -0.99 5.26 23.44
C LEU A 77 -2.24 5.86 24.11
N LYS A 78 -2.70 5.28 25.22
CA LYS A 78 -3.87 5.76 25.98
C LYS A 78 -3.67 7.18 26.51
N ARG A 79 -2.47 7.53 26.96
CA ARG A 79 -2.12 8.90 27.37
C ARG A 79 -2.18 9.87 26.19
N HIS A 80 -1.69 9.45 25.01
CA HIS A 80 -1.76 10.27 23.79
C HIS A 80 -3.18 10.45 23.25
N GLN A 81 -4.03 9.43 23.40
CA GLN A 81 -5.45 9.52 23.06
C GLN A 81 -6.15 10.57 23.92
N ARG A 82 -5.99 10.49 25.24
CA ARG A 82 -6.61 11.41 26.21
C ARG A 82 -6.21 12.87 26.04
N SER A 83 -5.00 13.10 25.56
CA SER A 83 -4.42 14.43 25.45
C SER A 83 -4.70 15.12 24.11
N HIS A 84 -5.31 14.43 23.13
CA HIS A 84 -5.67 14.98 21.82
C HIS A 84 -4.52 15.71 21.08
N HIS A 85 -3.27 15.39 21.40
CA HIS A 85 -2.11 16.06 20.82
C HIS A 85 -1.95 15.78 19.32
N ALA A 86 -1.11 16.58 18.67
CA ALA A 86 -0.85 16.53 17.24
C ALA A 86 -0.55 15.13 16.70
N ILE A 87 0.19 14.30 17.45
CA ILE A 87 0.53 12.93 17.02
C ILE A 87 -0.73 12.05 16.91
N TRP A 88 -1.62 12.13 17.91
CA TRP A 88 -2.89 11.40 17.87
C TRP A 88 -3.79 11.91 16.74
N ARG A 89 -3.92 13.24 16.59
CA ARG A 89 -4.67 13.84 15.47
C ARG A 89 -4.13 13.43 14.10
N ALA A 90 -2.81 13.35 13.94
CA ALA A 90 -2.17 12.86 12.71
C ALA A 90 -2.50 11.38 12.44
N GLN A 91 -2.46 10.53 13.48
CA GLN A 91 -2.89 9.12 13.35
C GLN A 91 -4.35 9.04 12.93
N GLN A 92 -5.26 9.81 13.57
CA GLN A 92 -6.68 9.82 13.21
C GLN A 92 -6.89 10.28 11.76
N LEU A 93 -6.14 11.27 11.28
CA LEU A 93 -6.19 11.67 9.87
C LEU A 93 -5.74 10.52 8.96
N LYS A 94 -4.68 9.80 9.29
CA LYS A 94 -4.23 8.63 8.52
C LYS A 94 -5.29 7.51 8.52
N GLU A 95 -5.86 7.16 9.67
CA GLU A 95 -6.88 6.10 9.74
C GLU A 95 -8.16 6.51 8.99
N ARG A 96 -8.59 7.77 9.09
CA ARG A 96 -9.66 8.31 8.24
C ARG A 96 -9.30 8.21 6.76
N PHE A 97 -8.05 8.45 6.37
CA PHE A 97 -7.66 8.24 4.97
C PHE A 97 -7.79 6.77 4.54
N ARG A 98 -7.44 5.81 5.40
CA ARG A 98 -7.61 4.38 5.08
C ARG A 98 -9.07 4.01 4.82
N GLY A 99 -10.00 4.67 5.50
CA GLY A 99 -11.43 4.53 5.27
C GLY A 99 -11.86 4.84 3.83
N LEU A 100 -11.10 5.64 3.07
CA LEU A 100 -11.34 5.89 1.64
C LEU A 100 -11.34 4.59 0.83
N TYR A 101 -10.45 3.65 1.14
CA TYR A 101 -10.34 2.36 0.44
C TYR A 101 -11.30 1.29 1.00
N GLN A 102 -12.13 1.65 1.98
CA GLN A 102 -13.10 0.75 2.63
C GLN A 102 -14.53 1.28 2.43
N LEU A 103 -14.75 2.17 1.47
CA LEU A 103 -16.08 2.67 1.15
C LEU A 103 -16.93 1.56 0.55
N ASP A 104 -18.14 1.37 1.09
CA ASP A 104 -19.13 0.44 0.54
C ASP A 104 -19.56 0.86 -0.88
N ASN A 105 -19.66 2.17 -1.11
CA ASN A 105 -19.97 2.75 -2.41
C ASN A 105 -18.80 3.60 -2.93
N PRO A 106 -18.04 3.10 -3.94
CA PRO A 106 -16.90 3.82 -4.50
C PRO A 106 -17.23 5.17 -5.13
N THR A 107 -18.49 5.43 -5.54
CA THR A 107 -18.89 6.73 -6.12
C THR A 107 -18.73 7.90 -5.14
N HIS A 108 -18.68 7.61 -3.83
CA HIS A 108 -18.45 8.60 -2.80
C HIS A 108 -16.96 8.95 -2.61
N ALA A 109 -16.03 8.30 -3.32
CA ALA A 109 -14.58 8.46 -3.14
C ALA A 109 -14.14 9.92 -3.30
N THR A 110 -14.60 10.60 -4.36
CA THR A 110 -14.27 12.01 -4.61
C THR A 110 -14.67 12.90 -3.44
N ALA A 111 -15.94 12.83 -3.02
CA ALA A 111 -16.46 13.65 -1.93
C ALA A 111 -15.78 13.32 -0.59
N TYR A 112 -15.47 12.05 -0.35
CA TYR A 112 -14.74 11.62 0.84
C TYR A 112 -13.33 12.20 0.89
N LEU A 113 -12.60 12.10 -0.22
CA LEU A 113 -11.22 12.57 -0.33
C LEU A 113 -11.15 14.10 -0.20
N GLU A 114 -12.09 14.85 -0.77
CA GLU A 114 -12.15 16.31 -0.60
C GLU A 114 -12.40 16.72 0.86
N ARG A 115 -13.31 16.04 1.56
CA ARG A 115 -13.51 16.27 3.01
C ARG A 115 -12.27 15.95 3.82
N TRP A 116 -11.55 14.89 3.46
CA TRP A 116 -10.30 14.53 4.08
C TRP A 116 -9.22 15.59 3.83
N LEU A 117 -9.04 16.03 2.59
CA LEU A 117 -8.08 17.08 2.21
C LEU A 117 -8.36 18.38 2.98
N ALA A 118 -9.62 18.79 3.05
CA ALA A 118 -10.05 19.95 3.81
C ALA A 118 -9.66 19.83 5.31
N SER A 119 -9.84 18.65 5.90
CA SER A 119 -9.45 18.36 7.29
C SER A 119 -7.94 18.38 7.49
N ALA A 120 -7.18 17.77 6.57
CA ALA A 120 -5.74 17.64 6.65
C ALA A 120 -5.03 19.01 6.45
N CYS A 121 -5.46 19.81 5.47
CA CYS A 121 -4.93 21.15 5.23
C CYS A 121 -5.13 22.09 6.42
N ARG A 122 -6.27 21.99 7.13
CA ARG A 122 -6.58 22.83 8.31
C ARG A 122 -6.07 22.26 9.64
N SER A 123 -5.35 21.14 9.62
CA SER A 123 -4.93 20.44 10.84
C SER A 123 -3.93 21.21 11.70
N GLN A 124 -3.25 22.22 11.13
CA GLN A 124 -2.10 22.93 11.72
C GLN A 124 -0.93 21.99 12.09
N ILE A 125 -0.89 20.79 11.51
CA ILE A 125 0.21 19.81 11.70
C ILE A 125 1.04 19.81 10.43
N ARG A 126 2.19 20.50 10.44
CA ARG A 126 2.96 20.76 9.21
C ARG A 126 3.29 19.50 8.38
N PRO A 127 3.67 18.34 8.98
CA PRO A 127 3.83 17.11 8.21
C PRO A 127 2.55 16.62 7.52
N MET A 128 1.39 16.79 8.16
CA MET A 128 0.09 16.40 7.59
C MET A 128 -0.36 17.37 6.49
N VAL A 129 -0.08 18.66 6.63
CA VAL A 129 -0.32 19.66 5.57
C VAL A 129 0.54 19.32 4.35
N LYS A 130 1.81 18.97 4.54
CA LYS A 130 2.71 18.58 3.45
C LYS A 130 2.20 17.34 2.69
N VAL A 131 1.79 16.29 3.41
CA VAL A 131 1.26 15.09 2.74
C VAL A 131 -0.10 15.35 2.09
N SER A 132 -0.92 16.27 2.61
CA SER A 132 -2.18 16.65 1.93
C SER A 132 -1.94 17.31 0.57
N GLN A 133 -0.84 18.06 0.39
CA GLN A 133 -0.50 18.62 -0.91
C GLN A 133 -0.14 17.50 -1.89
N LEU A 134 0.69 16.54 -1.47
CA LEU A 134 1.03 15.37 -2.28
C LEU A 134 -0.22 14.59 -2.71
N VAL A 135 -1.16 14.38 -1.77
CA VAL A 135 -2.43 13.72 -2.07
C VAL A 135 -3.27 14.53 -3.06
N ARG A 136 -3.31 15.86 -2.91
CA ARG A 136 -4.02 16.75 -3.83
C ARG A 136 -3.45 16.68 -5.25
N ASP A 137 -2.13 16.70 -5.39
CA ASP A 137 -1.44 16.62 -6.69
C ASP A 137 -1.70 15.29 -7.42
N HIS A 138 -2.07 14.25 -6.67
CA HIS A 138 -2.28 12.89 -7.17
C HIS A 138 -3.72 12.42 -7.05
N LYS A 139 -4.66 13.33 -6.76
CA LYS A 139 -6.05 13.05 -6.37
C LYS A 139 -6.76 12.13 -7.37
N GLU A 140 -6.65 12.42 -8.65
CA GLU A 140 -7.35 11.69 -9.73
C GLU A 140 -7.00 10.21 -9.72
N GLY A 141 -5.70 9.87 -9.62
CA GLY A 141 -5.29 8.46 -9.61
C GLY A 141 -5.62 7.73 -8.31
N ILE A 142 -5.81 8.45 -7.19
CA ILE A 142 -6.28 7.87 -5.93
C ILE A 142 -7.77 7.55 -6.03
N ILE A 143 -8.57 8.46 -6.59
CA ILE A 143 -9.99 8.24 -6.82
C ILE A 143 -10.19 7.06 -7.77
N ALA A 144 -9.45 7.05 -8.90
CA ALA A 144 -9.53 5.98 -9.88
C ALA A 144 -9.20 4.60 -9.28
N SER A 145 -8.26 4.50 -8.33
CA SER A 145 -7.95 3.21 -7.71
C SER A 145 -9.08 2.71 -6.80
N VAL A 146 -9.81 3.61 -6.14
CA VAL A 146 -11.00 3.27 -5.35
C VAL A 146 -12.16 2.87 -6.25
N GLU A 147 -12.47 3.67 -7.27
CA GLU A 147 -13.60 3.45 -8.18
C GLU A 147 -13.47 2.15 -8.98
N LEU A 148 -12.25 1.82 -9.42
CA LEU A 148 -11.97 0.60 -10.17
C LEU A 148 -11.64 -0.61 -9.28
N GLY A 149 -11.55 -0.42 -7.95
CA GLY A 149 -11.19 -1.49 -7.01
C GLY A 149 -9.80 -2.10 -7.25
N LEU A 150 -8.87 -1.33 -7.81
CA LEU A 150 -7.56 -1.82 -8.22
C LEU A 150 -6.55 -1.71 -7.08
N SER A 151 -5.91 -2.84 -6.75
CA SER A 151 -4.73 -2.90 -5.89
C SER A 151 -3.60 -3.67 -6.58
N ASN A 152 -2.36 -3.27 -6.30
CA ASN A 152 -1.18 -3.99 -6.76
C ASN A 152 -0.89 -5.24 -5.91
N SER A 153 -1.69 -5.58 -4.92
CA SER A 153 -1.40 -6.67 -3.97
C SER A 153 -1.15 -8.02 -4.67
N ARG A 154 -1.90 -8.33 -5.74
CA ARG A 154 -1.67 -9.54 -6.54
C ARG A 154 -0.35 -9.50 -7.31
N LEU A 155 0.01 -8.33 -7.86
CA LEU A 155 1.30 -8.12 -8.54
C LEU A 155 2.47 -8.24 -7.56
N GLU A 156 2.34 -7.71 -6.35
CA GLU A 156 3.33 -7.85 -5.28
C GLU A 156 3.52 -9.30 -4.83
N GLY A 157 2.42 -10.06 -4.74
CA GLY A 157 2.47 -11.50 -4.49
C GLY A 157 3.26 -12.24 -5.56
N THR A 158 3.00 -11.95 -6.84
CA THR A 158 3.76 -12.49 -7.96
C THR A 158 5.23 -12.09 -7.89
N ASN A 159 5.54 -10.82 -7.64
CA ASN A 159 6.92 -10.34 -7.52
C ASN A 159 7.67 -11.02 -6.35
N SER A 160 7.00 -11.24 -5.23
CA SER A 160 7.57 -11.95 -4.09
C SER A 160 7.86 -13.41 -4.43
N LYS A 161 6.93 -14.08 -5.13
CA LYS A 161 7.14 -15.44 -5.65
C LYS A 161 8.32 -15.50 -6.62
N ILE A 162 8.45 -14.54 -7.53
CA ILE A 162 9.58 -14.43 -8.46
C ILE A 162 10.90 -14.28 -7.68
N ARG A 163 10.97 -13.38 -6.69
CA ARG A 163 12.20 -13.23 -5.86
C ARG A 163 12.56 -14.54 -5.14
N LEU A 164 11.57 -15.24 -4.61
CA LEU A 164 11.77 -16.54 -3.97
C LEU A 164 12.28 -17.60 -4.95
N LEU A 165 11.74 -17.65 -6.18
CA LEU A 165 12.22 -18.56 -7.22
C LEU A 165 13.69 -18.28 -7.56
N ASN A 166 14.05 -17.00 -7.75
CA ASN A 166 15.44 -16.61 -8.01
C ASN A 166 16.37 -17.03 -6.87
N HIS A 167 15.94 -16.83 -5.62
CA HIS A 167 16.70 -17.21 -4.44
C HIS A 167 16.89 -18.73 -4.35
N ARG A 168 15.82 -19.51 -4.60
CA ARG A 168 15.89 -20.99 -4.63
C ARG A 168 16.78 -21.53 -5.75
N GLY A 169 16.89 -20.79 -6.85
CA GLY A 169 17.82 -21.07 -7.95
C GLY A 169 19.25 -20.62 -7.69
N TYR A 170 19.56 -20.06 -6.51
CA TYR A 170 20.86 -19.46 -6.16
C TYR A 170 21.33 -18.34 -7.10
N GLY A 171 20.37 -17.67 -7.76
CA GLY A 171 20.64 -16.71 -8.83
C GLY A 171 20.87 -17.40 -10.17
N HIS A 172 20.12 -16.97 -11.18
CA HIS A 172 20.28 -17.48 -12.54
C HIS A 172 21.32 -16.64 -13.31
N HIS A 173 22.17 -17.30 -14.09
CA HIS A 173 23.22 -16.65 -14.87
C HIS A 173 22.70 -15.71 -15.97
N SER A 174 21.44 -15.84 -16.39
CA SER A 174 20.81 -14.95 -17.35
C SER A 174 19.31 -14.83 -17.13
N ALA A 175 18.72 -13.71 -17.60
CA ALA A 175 17.26 -13.55 -17.63
C ALA A 175 16.58 -14.62 -18.49
N ASN A 176 17.21 -15.03 -19.60
CA ASN A 176 16.66 -16.04 -20.51
C ASN A 176 16.46 -17.39 -19.83
N THR A 177 17.33 -17.76 -18.88
CA THR A 177 17.18 -19.00 -18.10
C THR A 177 16.10 -18.87 -17.04
N PHE A 178 15.88 -17.67 -16.51
CA PHE A 178 14.95 -17.44 -15.42
C PHE A 178 13.50 -17.21 -15.88
N ILE A 179 13.31 -16.55 -17.02
CA ILE A 179 11.99 -16.24 -17.59
C ILE A 179 11.11 -17.50 -17.73
N PRO A 180 11.57 -18.63 -18.30
CA PRO A 180 10.77 -19.86 -18.38
C PRO A 180 10.32 -20.38 -17.01
N ILE A 181 11.17 -20.27 -15.98
CA ILE A 181 10.85 -20.68 -14.61
C ILE A 181 9.75 -19.78 -14.04
N ILE A 182 9.80 -18.47 -14.29
CA ILE A 182 8.73 -17.54 -13.93
C ILE A 182 7.43 -17.94 -14.61
N TYR A 183 7.44 -18.20 -15.93
CA TYR A 183 6.24 -18.62 -16.67
C TYR A 183 5.66 -19.92 -16.12
N LEU A 184 6.48 -20.95 -15.94
CA LEU A 184 6.06 -22.24 -15.39
C LEU A 184 5.42 -22.08 -14.00
N ALA A 185 6.01 -21.26 -13.12
CA ALA A 185 5.55 -21.13 -11.75
C ALA A 185 4.43 -20.12 -11.54
N CYS A 186 4.34 -19.06 -12.35
CA CYS A 186 3.48 -17.90 -12.09
C CYS A 186 2.37 -17.69 -13.11
N ALA A 187 2.50 -18.19 -14.35
CA ALA A 187 1.54 -17.89 -15.41
C ALA A 187 0.35 -18.86 -15.46
N GLY A 188 0.32 -19.89 -14.61
CA GLY A 188 -0.76 -20.89 -14.59
C GLY A 188 -0.81 -21.72 -15.88
N ILE A 189 0.31 -21.85 -16.58
CA ILE A 189 0.41 -22.62 -17.82
C ILE A 189 0.38 -24.11 -17.45
N THR A 190 -0.62 -24.82 -17.98
CA THR A 190 -0.65 -26.28 -17.94
C THR A 190 0.27 -26.80 -19.04
N THR A 191 1.49 -27.16 -18.67
CA THR A 191 2.42 -27.84 -19.59
C THR A 191 2.24 -29.34 -19.47
N ARG A 192 2.03 -30.01 -20.60
CA ARG A 192 2.07 -31.47 -20.65
C ARG A 192 3.52 -31.94 -20.51
N LEU A 193 3.78 -32.82 -19.55
CA LEU A 193 5.13 -33.28 -19.28
C LEU A 193 5.56 -34.32 -20.34
N PRO A 194 6.84 -34.39 -20.73
CA PRO A 194 7.30 -35.30 -21.78
C PRO A 194 6.97 -36.78 -21.52
N TRP A 195 6.81 -37.17 -20.26
CA TRP A 195 6.52 -38.53 -19.82
C TRP A 195 5.02 -38.82 -19.62
N GLU A 196 4.13 -37.85 -19.83
CA GLU A 196 2.68 -38.09 -19.71
C GLU A 196 2.15 -38.86 -20.93
N PRO A 197 1.32 -39.90 -20.75
CA PRO A 197 0.73 -40.67 -21.85
C PRO A 197 -0.01 -39.79 -22.85
N LYS A 198 0.07 -40.09 -24.15
CA LYS A 198 -0.76 -39.39 -25.15
C LYS A 198 -2.23 -39.73 -24.89
N PRO A 199 -3.15 -38.74 -24.89
CA PRO A 199 -4.56 -39.03 -24.79
C PRO A 199 -4.93 -39.98 -25.93
N ILE A 200 -5.56 -41.10 -25.58
CA ILE A 200 -6.04 -42.08 -26.55
C ILE A 200 -7.17 -41.40 -27.30
N VAL A 201 -6.92 -41.02 -28.56
CA VAL A 201 -7.99 -40.58 -29.46
C VAL A 201 -8.78 -41.82 -29.83
N THR A 202 -9.86 -42.10 -29.12
CA THR A 202 -10.84 -43.10 -29.55
C THR A 202 -11.61 -42.50 -30.71
N SER A 203 -11.24 -42.85 -31.94
CA SER A 203 -12.10 -42.61 -33.10
C SER A 203 -13.44 -43.33 -32.88
N PRO A 204 -14.60 -42.68 -33.11
CA PRO A 204 -15.89 -43.34 -32.97
C PRO A 204 -15.94 -44.54 -33.92
N ARG A 205 -16.35 -45.68 -33.37
CA ARG A 205 -16.53 -46.93 -34.12
C ARG A 205 -17.58 -46.66 -35.21
N PRO A 206 -17.32 -46.97 -36.49
CA PRO A 206 -18.33 -46.81 -37.52
C PRO A 206 -19.52 -47.71 -37.16
N THR A 207 -20.69 -47.09 -36.98
CA THR A 207 -21.97 -47.78 -36.88
C THR A 207 -22.24 -48.47 -38.21
N ALA A 208 -22.39 -49.80 -38.18
CA ALA A 208 -22.83 -50.60 -39.31
C ALA A 208 -24.31 -50.35 -39.61
#